data_AF-A0A2I5HFQ2-F1
#
_entry.id   AF-A0A2I5HFQ2-F1
#
_cell.length_a   1.000
_cell.length_b   1.000
_cell.length_c   1.000
_cell.angle_alpha   90.00
_cell.angle_beta   90.00
_cell.angle_gamma   90.00
#
_symmetry.space_group_name_H-M   'P 1'
#
loop_
_entity.id
_entity.type
_entity.pdbx_description
1 polymer ?
#
loop_
_entity_poly.entity_id
_entity_poly.type
_entity_poly.pdbx_seq_one_letter_code
_entity_poly.pdbx_strand_id
1 'polypeptide(L)'
;MLSVIGIGPGSQAMMTMEAIDALQAAEIVVGYKTYTHLVKAFTGDKQVIKTGMCKEIERCQAAIELAQAGHNVALISSGDAGIYGMAGLVLELVGKQKLDVEVRLIPGMTASIAAASLLGAPLMHDFCHISLSDLLTPWPVIEKRIVAAGEADFVICFYNPRSRGREGHLARAFELLAASKSAQTPVGVVKSAGRKKEEKWLTTLGDMDFEPVDMTSLVIVGNKTTYVQDGLMITPRGYTL
;
A
#
# COMPACT_ATOMS: atom_id res chain seq x y z
N MET A 1 21.44 -0.64 14.77
CA MET A 1 20.53 -1.57 14.06
C MET A 1 19.38 -0.77 13.46
N LEU A 2 18.99 -1.04 12.22
CA LEU A 2 17.87 -0.39 11.53
C LEU A 2 16.74 -1.39 11.26
N SER A 3 15.61 -1.25 11.95
CA SER A 3 14.38 -1.99 11.66
C SER A 3 13.49 -1.19 10.71
N VAL A 4 13.19 -1.73 9.52
CA VAL A 4 12.24 -1.16 8.57
C VAL A 4 10.90 -1.86 8.73
N ILE A 5 9.91 -1.14 9.23
CA ILE A 5 8.70 -1.72 9.82
C ILE A 5 7.46 -1.38 8.99
N GLY A 6 6.74 -2.41 8.55
CA GLY A 6 5.37 -2.27 8.06
C GLY A 6 4.38 -2.15 9.22
N ILE A 7 3.71 -1.00 9.36
CA ILE A 7 2.81 -0.73 10.50
C ILE A 7 1.33 -1.08 10.21
N GLY A 8 1.06 -1.78 9.11
CA GLY A 8 -0.31 -2.07 8.68
C GLY A 8 -1.04 -0.83 8.14
N PRO A 9 -2.33 -0.96 7.79
CA PRO A 9 -3.08 0.07 7.06
C PRO A 9 -3.43 1.30 7.93
N GLY A 10 -3.52 1.14 9.24
CA GLY A 10 -3.77 2.26 10.15
C GLY A 10 -4.05 1.90 11.60
N SER A 11 -4.85 0.86 11.84
CA SER A 11 -5.24 0.45 13.19
C SER A 11 -4.12 -0.30 13.88
N GLN A 12 -3.92 -0.04 15.17
CA GLN A 12 -3.06 -0.84 16.02
C GLN A 12 -3.47 -2.33 16.01
N ALA A 13 -4.76 -2.64 15.92
CA ALA A 13 -5.25 -4.02 15.89
C ALA A 13 -4.83 -4.79 14.61
N MET A 14 -4.37 -4.07 13.58
CA MET A 14 -3.87 -4.65 12.33
C MET A 14 -2.33 -4.62 12.24
N MET A 15 -1.64 -4.24 13.32
CA MET A 15 -0.19 -4.37 13.42
C MET A 15 0.17 -5.81 13.81
N THR A 16 1.28 -6.30 13.28
CA THR A 16 1.86 -7.56 13.75
C THR A 16 2.48 -7.35 15.14
N MET A 17 2.56 -8.42 15.92
CA MET A 17 3.23 -8.31 17.23
C MET A 17 4.71 -7.94 17.09
N GLU A 18 5.39 -8.48 16.08
CA GLU A 18 6.78 -8.13 15.78
C GLU A 18 6.96 -6.63 15.49
N ALA A 19 6.02 -6.00 14.77
CA ALA A 19 6.07 -4.55 14.53
C ALA A 19 5.92 -3.75 15.83
N ILE A 20 5.03 -4.17 16.73
CA ILE A 20 4.83 -3.53 18.04
C ILE A 20 6.09 -3.68 18.89
N ASP A 21 6.65 -4.88 18.99
CA ASP A 21 7.83 -5.18 19.80
C ASP A 21 9.04 -4.36 19.30
N ALA A 22 9.24 -4.28 17.99
CA ALA A 22 10.32 -3.49 17.40
C ALA A 22 10.14 -1.97 17.59
N LEU A 23 8.90 -1.46 17.51
CA LEU A 23 8.61 -0.05 17.82
C LEU A 23 8.90 0.27 19.30
N GLN A 24 8.57 -0.64 20.21
CA GLN A 24 8.82 -0.48 21.64
C GLN A 24 10.32 -0.55 21.97
N ALA A 25 11.06 -1.45 21.31
CA ALA A 25 12.50 -1.62 21.50
C ALA A 25 13.34 -0.49 20.87
N ALA A 26 12.83 0.21 19.85
CA ALA A 26 13.55 1.30 19.20
C ALA A 26 13.79 2.50 20.13
N GLU A 27 14.94 3.14 19.98
CA GLU A 27 15.28 4.40 20.66
C GLU A 27 14.75 5.60 19.86
N ILE A 28 14.77 5.50 18.53
CA ILE A 28 14.40 6.56 17.60
C ILE A 28 13.41 6.03 16.57
N VAL A 29 12.31 6.74 16.36
CA VAL A 29 11.33 6.45 15.31
C VAL A 29 11.47 7.45 14.17
N VAL A 30 11.70 6.96 12.96
CA VAL A 30 11.81 7.76 11.75
C VAL A 30 10.63 7.44 10.83
N GLY A 31 9.91 8.44 10.34
CA GLY A 31 8.71 8.16 9.55
C GLY A 31 8.09 9.38 8.89
N TYR A 32 7.14 9.13 7.98
CA TYR A 32 6.31 10.18 7.40
C TYR A 32 5.37 10.73 8.47
N LYS A 33 5.17 12.05 8.50
CA LYS A 33 4.41 12.75 9.54
C LYS A 33 3.08 12.05 9.87
N THR A 34 2.32 11.65 8.85
CA THR A 34 1.04 10.94 9.03
C THR A 34 1.21 9.58 9.69
N TYR A 35 2.23 8.81 9.32
CA TYR A 35 2.48 7.47 9.87
C TYR A 35 2.98 7.55 11.31
N THR A 36 3.79 8.55 11.65
CA THR A 36 4.23 8.76 13.04
C THR A 36 3.08 9.04 14.00
N HIS A 37 1.95 9.57 13.51
CA HIS A 37 0.76 9.75 14.32
C HIS A 37 0.07 8.42 14.65
N LEU A 38 0.10 7.45 13.72
CA LEU A 38 -0.54 6.14 13.89
C LEU A 38 0.16 5.29 14.96
N VAL A 39 1.48 5.48 15.14
CA VAL A 39 2.28 4.76 16.13
C VAL A 39 2.52 5.56 17.42
N LYS A 40 1.84 6.70 17.62
CA LYS A 40 2.09 7.60 18.76
C LYS A 40 1.99 6.90 20.12
N ALA A 41 1.14 5.89 20.24
CA ALA A 41 1.01 5.09 21.47
C ALA A 41 2.31 4.33 21.84
N PHE A 42 3.18 4.06 20.86
CA PHE A 42 4.43 3.32 21.04
C PHE A 42 5.66 4.24 21.12
N THR A 43 5.50 5.53 20.80
CA THR A 43 6.63 6.45 20.79
C THR A 43 6.97 6.98 22.18
N GLY A 44 6.03 7.10 23.11
CA GLY A 44 6.32 7.65 24.45
C GLY A 44 7.14 8.95 24.39
N ASP A 45 8.25 8.99 25.14
CA ASP A 45 9.24 10.08 25.13
C ASP A 45 10.40 9.87 24.12
N LYS A 46 10.34 8.84 23.28
CA LYS A 46 11.36 8.54 22.27
C LYS A 46 11.50 9.70 21.28
N GLN A 47 12.69 9.85 20.73
CA GLN A 47 12.92 10.80 19.65
C GLN A 47 12.14 10.36 18.40
N VAL A 48 11.37 11.28 17.81
CA VAL A 48 10.62 11.01 16.57
C VAL A 48 11.04 11.98 15.47
N ILE A 49 11.71 11.46 14.44
CA ILE A 49 12.10 12.21 13.25
C ILE A 49 11.00 12.12 12.20
N LYS A 50 10.45 13.27 11.82
CA LYS A 50 9.33 13.40 10.89
C LYS A 50 9.80 14.16 9.66
N THR A 51 9.68 13.56 8.48
CA THR A 51 9.88 14.28 7.22
C THR A 51 8.57 14.41 6.43
N GLY A 52 8.52 15.34 5.48
CA GLY A 52 7.39 15.57 4.58
C GLY A 52 7.23 14.52 3.48
N MET A 53 6.32 14.77 2.53
CA MET A 53 6.20 13.97 1.30
C MET A 53 7.38 14.23 0.35
N CYS A 54 7.68 13.30 -0.55
CA CYS A 54 8.74 13.41 -1.57
C CYS A 54 10.16 13.58 -1.00
N LYS A 55 10.35 13.11 0.24
CA LYS A 55 11.62 13.17 1.00
C LYS A 55 12.03 11.76 1.45
N GLU A 56 11.72 10.75 0.64
CA GLU A 56 11.97 9.34 0.95
C GLU A 56 13.47 9.06 1.07
N ILE A 57 14.29 9.64 0.19
CA ILE A 57 15.76 9.51 0.24
C ILE A 57 16.30 10.13 1.52
N GLU A 58 15.95 11.39 1.82
CA GLU A 58 16.36 12.07 3.05
C GLU A 58 15.94 11.28 4.30
N ARG A 59 14.72 10.71 4.29
CA ARG A 59 14.20 9.90 5.40
C ARG A 59 15.01 8.63 5.62
N CYS A 60 15.32 7.91 4.55
CA CYS A 60 16.12 6.67 4.63
C CYS A 60 17.55 6.99 5.08
N GLN A 61 18.16 8.04 4.51
CA GLN A 61 19.51 8.46 4.85
C GLN A 61 19.62 8.82 6.34
N ALA A 62 18.69 9.60 6.88
CA ALA A 62 18.66 9.95 8.30
C ALA A 62 18.53 8.70 9.20
N ALA A 63 17.70 7.72 8.82
CA ALA A 63 17.54 6.49 9.60
C ALA A 63 18.80 5.62 9.59
N ILE A 64 19.48 5.56 8.45
CA ILE A 64 20.73 4.83 8.27
C ILE A 64 21.85 5.47 9.10
N GLU A 65 22.03 6.78 9.01
CA GLU A 65 23.07 7.51 9.76
C GLU A 65 22.94 7.31 11.27
N LEU A 66 21.71 7.38 11.79
CA LEU A 66 21.44 7.09 13.21
C LEU A 66 21.77 5.65 13.59
N ALA A 67 21.43 4.69 12.73
CA ALA A 67 21.73 3.29 12.99
C ALA A 67 23.24 2.99 12.94
N GLN A 68 24.00 3.68 12.08
CA GLN A 68 25.47 3.62 12.03
C GLN A 68 26.12 4.30 13.25
N ALA A 69 25.47 5.32 13.80
CA ALA A 69 25.87 5.93 15.08
C ALA A 69 25.60 5.03 16.30
N GLY A 70 25.10 3.80 16.09
CA GLY A 70 24.90 2.80 17.14
C GLY A 70 23.47 2.75 17.71
N HIS A 71 22.56 3.60 17.23
CA HIS A 71 21.18 3.60 17.74
C HIS A 71 20.35 2.41 17.26
N ASN A 72 19.33 2.06 18.05
CA ASN A 72 18.26 1.18 17.61
C ASN A 72 17.14 2.00 16.96
N VAL A 73 17.02 1.92 15.63
CA VAL A 73 16.16 2.82 14.84
C VAL A 73 15.00 2.05 14.22
N ALA A 74 13.78 2.59 14.36
CA ALA A 74 12.59 2.12 13.66
C ALA A 74 12.22 3.07 12.51
N LEU A 75 12.41 2.63 11.27
CA LEU A 75 11.92 3.33 10.07
C LEU A 75 10.57 2.76 9.65
N ILE A 76 9.50 3.55 9.81
CA ILE A 76 8.13 3.06 9.60
C ILE A 76 7.59 3.33 8.19
N SER A 77 6.86 2.37 7.65
CA SER A 77 6.07 2.45 6.41
C SER A 77 4.63 2.00 6.67
N SER A 78 3.63 2.68 6.11
CA SER A 78 2.24 2.18 6.15
C SER A 78 2.10 0.90 5.34
N GLY A 79 1.20 0.02 5.76
CA GLY A 79 1.02 -1.28 5.12
C GLY A 79 2.23 -2.17 5.39
N ASP A 80 2.79 -2.73 4.32
CA ASP A 80 4.04 -3.46 4.35
C ASP A 80 5.20 -2.57 3.85
N ALA A 81 6.37 -2.66 4.47
CA ALA A 81 7.52 -1.83 4.08
C ALA A 81 8.12 -2.18 2.71
N GLY A 82 7.89 -3.40 2.20
CA GLY A 82 8.31 -3.87 0.89
C GLY A 82 7.33 -3.52 -0.24
N ILE A 83 6.09 -3.15 0.06
CA ILE A 83 5.07 -2.83 -0.95
C ILE A 83 4.95 -1.32 -1.08
N TYR A 84 5.63 -0.75 -2.08
CA TYR A 84 5.70 0.70 -2.32
C TYR A 84 6.12 1.52 -1.07
N GLY A 85 6.84 0.86 -0.16
CA GLY A 85 7.34 1.42 1.10
C GLY A 85 8.84 1.70 1.07
N MET A 86 9.46 1.79 2.26
CA MET A 86 10.85 2.24 2.41
C MET A 86 11.90 1.11 2.27
N ALA A 87 11.52 -0.17 2.35
CA ALA A 87 12.49 -1.27 2.43
C ALA A 87 13.43 -1.33 1.21
N GLY A 88 12.87 -1.21 0.01
CA GLY A 88 13.67 -1.24 -1.23
C GLY A 88 14.69 -0.12 -1.28
N LEU A 89 14.29 1.11 -0.93
CA LEU A 89 15.18 2.28 -0.95
C LEU A 89 16.29 2.18 0.11
N VAL A 90 15.98 1.69 1.31
CA VAL A 90 16.99 1.44 2.36
C VAL A 90 18.04 0.44 1.86
N LEU A 91 17.60 -0.71 1.36
CA LEU A 91 18.52 -1.74 0.88
C LEU A 91 19.37 -1.26 -0.30
N GLU A 92 18.78 -0.47 -1.21
CA GLU A 92 19.51 0.14 -2.32
C GLU A 92 20.59 1.12 -1.83
N LEU A 93 20.27 2.01 -0.89
CA LEU A 93 21.23 2.97 -0.34
C LEU A 93 22.37 2.24 0.41
N VAL A 94 22.03 1.32 1.31
CA VAL A 94 23.02 0.53 2.07
C VAL A 94 23.93 -0.26 1.14
N GLY A 95 23.36 -0.96 0.15
CA GLY A 95 24.12 -1.77 -0.80
C GLY A 95 25.02 -0.94 -1.73
N LYS A 96 24.50 0.14 -2.33
CA LYS A 96 25.28 0.99 -3.24
C LYS A 96 26.40 1.74 -2.54
N GLN A 97 26.16 2.21 -1.31
CA GLN A 97 27.15 2.96 -0.54
C GLN A 97 28.06 2.05 0.31
N LYS A 98 27.83 0.72 0.31
CA LYS A 98 28.59 -0.27 1.09
C LYS A 98 28.63 0.07 2.59
N LEU A 99 27.49 0.47 3.14
CA LEU A 99 27.38 0.88 4.54
C LEU A 99 27.34 -0.34 5.45
N ASP A 100 28.10 -0.29 6.54
CA ASP A 100 28.06 -1.30 7.60
C ASP A 100 26.91 -0.99 8.56
N VAL A 101 25.73 -1.53 8.26
CA VAL A 101 24.52 -1.38 9.08
C VAL A 101 23.66 -2.63 8.99
N GLU A 102 23.29 -3.19 10.14
CA GLU A 102 22.32 -4.29 10.20
C GLU A 102 20.92 -3.76 9.88
N VAL A 103 20.32 -4.26 8.79
CA VAL A 103 18.96 -3.94 8.37
C VAL A 103 18.05 -5.14 8.60
N ARG A 104 17.01 -4.95 9.41
CA ARG A 104 15.94 -5.92 9.65
C ARG A 104 14.65 -5.43 8.98
N LEU A 105 13.99 -6.29 8.19
CA LEU A 105 12.69 -6.00 7.61
C LEU A 105 11.59 -6.66 8.45
N ILE A 106 10.58 -5.91 8.85
CA ILE A 106 9.45 -6.40 9.64
C ILE A 106 8.17 -6.26 8.81
N PRO A 107 7.46 -7.38 8.53
CA PRO A 107 6.31 -7.36 7.65
C PRO A 107 5.10 -6.67 8.29
N GLY A 108 4.25 -6.10 7.44
CA GLY A 108 3.01 -5.46 7.85
C GLY A 108 1.83 -5.85 6.96
N MET A 109 0.61 -5.69 7.47
CA MET A 109 -0.60 -5.94 6.70
C MET A 109 -0.76 -4.89 5.60
N THR A 110 -0.56 -5.28 4.34
CA THR A 110 -0.68 -4.35 3.21
C THR A 110 -2.13 -3.93 2.95
N ALA A 111 -2.31 -2.76 2.31
CA ALA A 111 -3.62 -2.17 2.09
C ALA A 111 -4.57 -3.06 1.27
N SER A 112 -4.07 -3.84 0.31
CA SER A 112 -4.88 -4.77 -0.50
C SER A 112 -5.57 -5.84 0.32
N ILE A 113 -4.84 -6.49 1.23
CA ILE A 113 -5.41 -7.51 2.11
C ILE A 113 -6.41 -6.89 3.09
N ALA A 114 -6.08 -5.73 3.66
CA ALA A 114 -6.99 -5.00 4.55
C ALA A 114 -8.30 -4.62 3.83
N ALA A 115 -8.20 -4.02 2.63
CA ALA A 115 -9.36 -3.65 1.83
C ALA A 115 -10.18 -4.88 1.39
N ALA A 116 -9.52 -5.96 0.97
CA ALA A 116 -10.18 -7.19 0.59
C ALA A 116 -11.03 -7.75 1.73
N SER A 117 -10.50 -7.78 2.97
CA SER A 117 -11.24 -8.25 4.15
C SER A 117 -12.50 -7.43 4.46
N LEU A 118 -12.52 -6.15 4.08
CA LEU A 118 -13.67 -5.26 4.23
C LEU A 118 -14.67 -5.45 3.09
N LEU A 119 -14.21 -5.83 1.89
CA LEU A 119 -15.05 -6.01 0.70
C LEU A 119 -15.64 -7.43 0.58
N GLY A 120 -15.01 -8.45 1.17
CA GLY A 120 -15.41 -9.85 1.05
C GLY A 120 -14.20 -10.76 0.82
N ALA A 121 -14.16 -11.43 -0.33
CA ALA A 121 -13.06 -12.29 -0.74
C ALA A 121 -12.64 -12.04 -2.21
N PRO A 122 -12.31 -10.80 -2.61
CA PRO A 122 -12.00 -10.48 -4.00
C PRO A 122 -10.66 -11.05 -4.49
N LEU A 123 -9.72 -11.38 -3.58
CA LEU A 123 -8.34 -11.79 -3.90
C LEU A 123 -8.12 -13.32 -3.84
N MET A 124 -9.18 -14.11 -4.02
CA MET A 124 -9.12 -15.58 -3.93
C MET A 124 -8.43 -16.26 -5.12
N HIS A 125 -8.29 -15.57 -6.24
CA HIS A 125 -7.58 -16.02 -7.44
C HIS A 125 -6.37 -15.12 -7.70
N ASP A 126 -5.59 -15.44 -8.73
CA ASP A 126 -4.45 -14.64 -9.20
C ASP A 126 -4.77 -13.14 -9.24
N PHE A 127 -3.98 -12.38 -8.50
CA PHE A 127 -4.13 -10.93 -8.39
C PHE A 127 -2.77 -10.24 -8.50
N CYS A 128 -2.78 -8.96 -8.85
CA CYS A 128 -1.57 -8.15 -8.93
C CYS A 128 -1.75 -6.79 -8.24
N HIS A 129 -0.62 -6.17 -7.90
CA HIS A 129 -0.55 -4.79 -7.42
C HIS A 129 0.01 -3.89 -8.52
N ILE A 130 -0.66 -2.77 -8.77
CA ILE A 130 -0.17 -1.73 -9.68
C ILE A 130 -0.26 -0.37 -8.97
N SER A 131 0.86 0.32 -8.84
CA SER A 131 0.87 1.74 -8.42
C SER A 131 0.57 2.62 -9.63
N LEU A 132 -0.35 3.57 -9.49
CA LEU A 132 -0.65 4.59 -10.49
C LEU A 132 0.18 5.87 -10.33
N SER A 133 1.17 5.87 -9.42
CA SER A 133 2.16 6.94 -9.32
C SER A 133 3.25 6.77 -10.37
N ASP A 134 3.42 7.80 -11.19
CA ASP A 134 4.42 7.92 -12.26
C ASP A 134 5.69 8.67 -11.84
N LEU A 135 5.81 9.08 -10.57
CA LEU A 135 6.90 9.93 -10.08
C LEU A 135 8.29 9.36 -10.41
N LEU A 136 8.43 8.05 -10.29
CA LEU A 136 9.67 7.31 -10.56
C LEU A 136 9.48 6.22 -11.62
N THR A 137 8.30 6.12 -12.24
CA THR A 137 7.99 5.10 -13.24
C THR A 137 7.29 5.77 -14.41
N PRO A 138 7.87 5.77 -15.62
CA PRO A 138 7.23 6.37 -16.78
C PRO A 138 5.82 5.80 -17.01
N TRP A 139 4.84 6.68 -17.26
CA TRP A 139 3.45 6.29 -17.48
C TRP A 139 3.26 5.18 -18.53
N PRO A 140 3.97 5.15 -19.69
CA PRO A 140 3.83 4.06 -20.66
C PRO A 140 4.16 2.67 -20.09
N VAL A 141 5.03 2.58 -19.09
CA VAL A 141 5.32 1.31 -18.40
C VAL A 141 4.14 0.90 -17.52
N ILE A 142 3.47 1.86 -16.88
CA ILE A 142 2.27 1.62 -16.07
C ILE A 142 1.12 1.17 -16.97
N GLU A 143 0.88 1.85 -18.10
CA GLU A 143 -0.15 1.45 -19.08
C GLU A 143 0.08 0.02 -19.58
N LYS A 144 1.31 -0.32 -19.94
CA LYS A 144 1.68 -1.69 -20.35
C LYS A 144 1.30 -2.73 -19.29
N ARG A 145 1.55 -2.44 -18.00
CA ARG A 145 1.20 -3.34 -16.90
C ARG A 145 -0.31 -3.49 -16.72
N ILE A 146 -1.06 -2.39 -16.86
CA ILE A 146 -2.53 -2.39 -16.76
C ILE A 146 -3.13 -3.25 -17.87
N VAL A 147 -2.71 -3.01 -19.12
CA VAL A 147 -3.19 -3.78 -20.28
C VAL A 147 -2.87 -5.26 -20.12
N ALA A 148 -1.62 -5.61 -19.80
CA ALA A 148 -1.24 -7.00 -19.62
C ALA A 148 -2.00 -7.70 -18.47
N ALA A 149 -2.24 -7.01 -17.35
CA ALA A 149 -3.02 -7.55 -16.25
C ALA A 149 -4.49 -7.76 -16.64
N GLY A 150 -5.06 -6.86 -17.45
CA GLY A 150 -6.41 -7.00 -18.01
C GLY A 150 -6.53 -8.18 -18.98
N GLU A 151 -5.61 -8.29 -19.94
CA GLU A 151 -5.55 -9.38 -20.92
C GLU A 151 -5.38 -10.75 -20.27
N ALA A 152 -4.56 -10.83 -19.22
CA ALA A 152 -4.34 -12.06 -18.44
C ALA A 152 -5.41 -12.32 -17.36
N ASP A 153 -6.48 -11.51 -17.32
CA ASP A 153 -7.62 -11.64 -16.39
C ASP A 153 -7.25 -11.71 -14.90
N PHE A 154 -6.23 -10.95 -14.49
CA PHE A 154 -5.92 -10.77 -13.07
C PHE A 154 -7.02 -9.97 -12.36
N VAL A 155 -7.19 -10.24 -11.07
CA VAL A 155 -7.75 -9.24 -10.13
C VAL A 155 -6.68 -8.16 -9.90
N ILE A 156 -7.05 -6.88 -9.95
CA ILE A 156 -6.06 -5.78 -9.94
C ILE A 156 -6.31 -4.89 -8.73
N CYS A 157 -5.30 -4.71 -7.89
CA CYS A 157 -5.32 -3.72 -6.80
C CYS A 157 -4.51 -2.49 -7.20
N PHE A 158 -5.19 -1.36 -7.39
CA PHE A 158 -4.54 -0.07 -7.65
C PHE A 158 -4.15 0.64 -6.36
N TYR A 159 -2.84 0.86 -6.23
CA TYR A 159 -2.24 1.72 -5.21
C TYR A 159 -1.99 3.12 -5.77
N ASN A 160 -1.96 4.11 -4.87
CA ASN A 160 -1.77 5.52 -5.21
C ASN A 160 -2.74 5.99 -6.31
N PRO A 161 -4.05 5.67 -6.22
CA PRO A 161 -4.93 5.70 -7.38
C PRO A 161 -5.23 7.12 -7.87
N ARG A 162 -5.32 8.11 -6.97
CA ARG A 162 -5.64 9.49 -7.33
C ARG A 162 -4.96 10.48 -6.39
N SER A 163 -4.27 11.46 -6.94
CA SER A 163 -3.65 12.56 -6.20
C SER A 163 -3.77 13.87 -6.96
N ARG A 164 -3.60 15.01 -6.26
CA ARG A 164 -3.43 16.31 -6.90
C ARG A 164 -2.35 16.23 -7.97
N GLY A 165 -2.65 16.67 -9.20
CA GLY A 165 -1.76 16.60 -10.36
C GLY A 165 -1.75 15.27 -11.12
N ARG A 166 -2.50 14.25 -10.67
CA ARG A 166 -2.65 12.93 -11.33
C ARG A 166 -4.09 12.45 -11.29
N GLU A 167 -5.03 13.39 -11.39
CA GLU A 167 -6.46 13.12 -11.20
C GLU A 167 -7.03 12.19 -12.27
N GLY A 168 -6.45 12.19 -13.48
CA GLY A 168 -6.88 11.35 -14.60
C GLY A 168 -6.27 9.94 -14.67
N HIS A 169 -5.29 9.58 -13.83
CA HIS A 169 -4.59 8.29 -13.95
C HIS A 169 -5.50 7.09 -13.72
N LEU A 170 -6.40 7.18 -12.72
CA LEU A 170 -7.35 6.11 -12.45
C LEU A 170 -8.38 5.96 -13.58
N ALA A 171 -8.93 7.07 -14.08
CA ALA A 171 -9.84 7.06 -15.22
C ALA A 171 -9.16 6.44 -16.44
N ARG A 172 -7.92 6.82 -16.73
CA ARG A 172 -7.12 6.24 -17.81
C ARG A 172 -6.89 4.74 -17.63
N ALA A 173 -6.63 4.29 -16.40
CA ALA A 173 -6.50 2.87 -16.11
C ALA A 173 -7.79 2.09 -16.42
N PHE A 174 -8.95 2.67 -16.11
CA PHE A 174 -10.26 2.07 -16.39
C PHE A 174 -10.55 2.02 -17.90
N GLU A 175 -10.22 3.07 -18.64
CA GLU A 175 -10.29 3.09 -20.11
C GLU A 175 -9.47 1.95 -20.74
N LEU A 176 -8.24 1.74 -20.26
CA LEU A 176 -7.37 0.66 -20.75
C LEU A 176 -7.94 -0.72 -20.43
N LEU A 177 -8.54 -0.89 -19.25
CA LEU A 177 -9.17 -2.16 -18.85
C LEU A 177 -10.45 -2.45 -19.64
N ALA A 178 -11.18 -1.44 -20.13
CA ALA A 178 -12.41 -1.62 -20.90
C ALA A 178 -12.21 -2.43 -22.20
N ALA A 179 -10.98 -2.52 -22.72
CA ALA A 179 -10.65 -3.37 -23.86
C ALA A 179 -10.64 -4.88 -23.54
N SER A 180 -10.48 -5.26 -22.27
CA SER A 180 -10.31 -6.66 -21.84
C SER A 180 -11.28 -7.14 -20.76
N LYS A 181 -11.97 -6.21 -20.08
CA LYS A 181 -12.92 -6.47 -18.99
C LYS A 181 -14.30 -5.91 -19.32
N SER A 182 -15.34 -6.61 -18.86
CA SER A 182 -16.73 -6.16 -19.00
C SER A 182 -16.99 -4.89 -18.18
N ALA A 183 -17.85 -3.99 -18.67
CA ALA A 183 -18.34 -2.85 -17.90
C ALA A 183 -18.99 -3.27 -16.57
N GLN A 184 -19.56 -4.49 -16.51
CA GLN A 184 -20.19 -5.04 -15.31
C GLN A 184 -19.20 -5.70 -14.33
N THR A 185 -17.90 -5.67 -14.62
CA THR A 185 -16.88 -6.24 -13.72
C THR A 185 -16.95 -5.53 -12.36
N PRO A 186 -17.12 -6.24 -11.24
CA PRO A 186 -17.19 -5.61 -9.93
C PRO A 186 -15.91 -4.85 -9.58
N VAL A 187 -16.10 -3.68 -8.97
CA VAL A 187 -15.04 -2.84 -8.44
C VAL A 187 -15.36 -2.54 -6.98
N GLY A 188 -14.41 -2.80 -6.10
CA GLY A 188 -14.48 -2.41 -4.70
C GLY A 188 -13.50 -1.29 -4.41
N VAL A 189 -13.94 -0.28 -3.67
CA VAL A 189 -13.06 0.79 -3.19
C VAL A 189 -13.12 0.82 -1.67
N VAL A 190 -11.95 0.90 -1.06
CA VAL A 190 -11.82 1.11 0.39
C VAL A 190 -10.93 2.32 0.62
N LYS A 191 -11.47 3.29 1.35
CA LYS A 191 -10.78 4.51 1.75
C LYS A 191 -10.42 4.41 3.22
N SER A 192 -9.18 4.78 3.56
CA SER A 192 -8.72 4.87 4.95
C SER A 192 -8.96 3.59 5.78
N ALA A 193 -8.72 2.41 5.18
CA ALA A 193 -8.84 1.12 5.85
C ALA A 193 -8.11 1.09 7.21
N GLY A 194 -8.78 0.59 8.24
CA GLY A 194 -8.30 0.55 9.62
C GLY A 194 -8.17 1.91 10.30
N ARG A 195 -8.77 2.98 9.77
CA ARG A 195 -8.70 4.34 10.36
C ARG A 195 -10.10 4.88 10.64
N LYS A 196 -10.18 6.00 11.37
CA LYS A 196 -11.45 6.60 11.81
C LYS A 196 -12.42 7.01 10.68
N LYS A 197 -11.90 7.27 9.47
CA LYS A 197 -12.69 7.67 8.29
C LYS A 197 -12.76 6.53 7.27
N GLU A 198 -12.81 5.30 7.76
CA GLU A 198 -12.95 4.13 6.89
C GLU A 198 -14.28 4.20 6.15
N GLU A 199 -14.20 4.14 4.83
CA GLU A 199 -15.36 4.10 3.94
C GLU A 199 -15.12 2.99 2.92
N LYS A 200 -16.17 2.25 2.57
CA LYS A 200 -16.12 1.27 1.48
C LYS A 200 -17.37 1.39 0.62
N TRP A 201 -17.21 1.11 -0.66
CA TRP A 201 -18.34 0.96 -1.56
C TRP A 201 -18.00 -0.03 -2.68
N LEU A 202 -19.05 -0.59 -3.25
CA LEU A 202 -19.00 -1.46 -4.42
C LEU A 202 -19.64 -0.71 -5.58
N THR A 203 -19.05 -0.87 -6.75
CA THR A 203 -19.55 -0.37 -8.04
C THR A 203 -19.09 -1.34 -9.14
N THR A 204 -19.19 -0.93 -10.40
CA THR A 204 -18.73 -1.67 -11.56
C THR A 204 -17.64 -0.89 -12.30
N LEU A 205 -16.96 -1.54 -13.24
CA LEU A 205 -15.99 -0.88 -14.12
C LEU A 205 -16.64 0.27 -14.92
N GLY A 206 -17.89 0.11 -15.36
CA GLY A 206 -18.63 1.09 -16.16
C GLY A 206 -19.25 2.23 -15.34
N ASP A 207 -19.63 1.97 -14.09
CA ASP A 207 -20.34 2.94 -13.23
C ASP A 207 -19.43 3.61 -12.20
N MET A 208 -18.11 3.50 -12.36
CA MET A 208 -17.14 4.03 -11.41
C MET A 208 -17.16 5.57 -11.37
N ASP A 209 -17.50 6.14 -10.21
CA ASP A 209 -17.24 7.54 -9.89
C ASP A 209 -15.83 7.70 -9.27
N PHE A 210 -14.97 8.47 -9.93
CA PHE A 210 -13.59 8.68 -9.54
C PHE A 210 -13.40 9.82 -8.53
N GLU A 211 -14.37 10.74 -8.40
CA GLU A 211 -14.26 11.90 -7.51
C GLU A 211 -14.02 11.57 -6.03
N PRO A 212 -14.71 10.58 -5.40
CA PRO A 212 -14.49 10.25 -4.00
C PRO A 212 -13.13 9.57 -3.71
N VAL A 213 -12.44 9.11 -4.76
CA VAL A 213 -11.15 8.40 -4.65
C VAL A 213 -10.01 9.40 -4.45
N ASP A 214 -9.13 9.10 -3.49
CA ASP A 214 -7.95 9.89 -3.18
C ASP A 214 -6.74 9.04 -2.77
N MET A 215 -5.66 9.68 -2.30
CA MET A 215 -4.41 9.03 -1.90
C MET A 215 -4.54 8.06 -0.71
N THR A 216 -5.68 8.05 -0.01
CA THR A 216 -5.96 7.10 1.08
C THR A 216 -6.85 5.94 0.64
N SER A 217 -7.16 5.88 -0.65
CA SER A 217 -8.02 4.85 -1.23
C SER A 217 -7.21 3.72 -1.85
N LEU A 218 -7.75 2.51 -1.76
CA LEU A 218 -7.35 1.37 -2.57
C LEU A 218 -8.54 0.95 -3.43
N VAL A 219 -8.29 0.73 -4.72
CA VAL A 219 -9.30 0.27 -5.69
C VAL A 219 -8.96 -1.16 -6.10
N ILE A 220 -9.92 -2.08 -5.98
CA ILE A 220 -9.81 -3.48 -6.40
C ILE A 220 -10.76 -3.72 -7.57
N VAL A 221 -10.23 -4.06 -8.73
CA VAL A 221 -11.00 -4.44 -9.92
C VAL A 221 -11.01 -5.97 -10.04
N GLY A 222 -12.19 -6.57 -10.08
CA GLY A 222 -12.36 -8.01 -10.20
C GLY A 222 -11.84 -8.61 -11.51
N ASN A 223 -11.83 -9.94 -11.57
CA ASN A 223 -11.65 -10.70 -12.81
C ASN A 223 -13.01 -11.10 -13.40
N LYS A 224 -13.02 -11.83 -14.52
CA LYS A 224 -14.26 -12.26 -15.20
C LYS A 224 -15.19 -13.11 -14.34
N THR A 225 -14.67 -13.76 -13.31
CA THR A 225 -15.45 -14.63 -12.41
C THR A 225 -15.89 -13.93 -11.13
N THR A 226 -15.36 -12.73 -10.84
CA THR A 226 -15.74 -11.96 -9.67
C THR A 226 -17.19 -11.49 -9.78
N TYR A 227 -17.96 -11.66 -8.71
CA TYR A 227 -19.34 -11.19 -8.60
C TYR A 227 -19.58 -10.54 -7.23
N VAL A 228 -20.74 -9.90 -7.08
CA VAL A 228 -21.20 -9.35 -5.79
C VAL A 228 -22.44 -10.12 -5.36
N GLN A 229 -22.44 -10.61 -4.12
CA GLN A 229 -23.60 -11.21 -3.49
C GLN A 229 -23.71 -10.72 -2.05
N ASP A 230 -24.91 -10.32 -1.62
CA ASP A 230 -25.19 -9.83 -0.27
C ASP A 230 -24.25 -8.70 0.19
N GLY A 231 -23.85 -7.83 -0.75
CA GLY A 231 -22.92 -6.72 -0.49
C GLY A 231 -21.45 -7.14 -0.29
N LEU A 232 -21.11 -8.38 -0.63
CA LEU A 232 -19.75 -8.93 -0.58
C LEU A 232 -19.23 -9.20 -1.99
N MET A 233 -18.03 -8.71 -2.27
CA MET A 233 -17.31 -8.99 -3.51
C MET A 233 -16.59 -10.34 -3.38
N ILE A 234 -16.90 -11.27 -4.27
CA ILE A 234 -16.46 -12.66 -4.20
C ILE A 234 -15.80 -13.04 -5.52
N THR A 235 -14.57 -13.53 -5.45
CA THR A 235 -13.95 -14.24 -6.56
C THR A 235 -14.01 -15.73 -6.26
N PRO A 236 -14.74 -16.56 -7.04
CA PRO A 236 -14.82 -17.99 -6.81
C PRO A 236 -13.45 -18.65 -6.78
N ARG A 237 -13.32 -19.69 -5.94
CA ARG A 237 -12.10 -20.54 -5.90
C ARG A 237 -12.03 -21.55 -7.05
N GLY A 238 -13.12 -21.70 -7.82
CA GLY A 238 -13.22 -22.65 -8.94
C GLY A 238 -13.91 -23.99 -8.61
N TYR A 239 -14.49 -24.15 -7.42
CA TYR A 239 -15.34 -25.30 -7.13
C TYR A 239 -16.69 -25.18 -7.88
N THR A 240 -17.20 -26.31 -8.37
CA THR A 240 -18.60 -26.43 -8.77
C THR A 240 -19.44 -26.63 -7.51
N LEU A 241 -20.37 -25.70 -7.24
CA LEU A 241 -21.28 -25.72 -6.08
C LEU A 241 -22.69 -26.17 -6.50
#